data_AF-K7QWR7-F1
#
_entry.id   AF-K7QWR7-F1
#
_cell.length_a   1.000
_cell.length_b   1.000
_cell.length_c   1.000
_cell.angle_alpha   90.00
_cell.angle_beta   90.00
_cell.angle_gamma   90.00
#
_symmetry.space_group_name_H-M   'P 1'
#
loop_
_entity.id
_entity.type
_entity.pdbx_description
1 polymer ?
#
loop_
_entity_poly.entity_id
_entity_poly.type
_entity_poly.pdbx_seq_one_letter_code
_entity_poly.pdbx_strand_id
1 'polypeptide(L)' 'MVRTQVQLTEEQAARLKAKAREEGTSLAELVDRLLLEEENGGYEERMRRALLAVGRFASGARDGSEAHDRYLEEGLDLR' A
#
# COMPACT_ATOMS: atom_id res chain seq x y z
N MET A 1 -14.15 10.88 -15.63
CA MET A 1 -14.83 9.70 -15.05
C MET A 1 -15.80 9.12 -16.07
N VAL A 2 -15.83 7.79 -16.21
CA VAL A 2 -16.83 7.07 -17.01
C VAL A 2 -17.78 6.40 -16.03
N ARG A 3 -19.10 6.54 -16.22
CA ARG A 3 -20.11 5.89 -15.36
C ARG A 3 -20.34 4.47 -15.86
N THR A 4 -20.02 3.48 -15.04
CA THR A 4 -20.26 2.06 -15.33
C THR A 4 -21.27 1.50 -14.34
N GLN A 5 -22.27 0.77 -14.83
CA GLN A 5 -23.21 0.03 -13.99
C GLN A 5 -22.88 -1.46 -14.04
N VAL A 6 -22.61 -2.05 -12.89
CA VAL A 6 -22.31 -3.48 -12.74
C VAL A 6 -23.40 -4.10 -11.86
N GLN A 7 -23.92 -5.26 -12.27
CA GLN A 7 -24.85 -6.02 -11.44
C GLN A 7 -24.05 -6.93 -10.50
N LEU A 8 -24.42 -6.93 -9.23
CA LEU A 8 -23.84 -7.78 -8.19
C LEU A 8 -24.95 -8.63 -7.61
N THR A 9 -24.60 -9.84 -7.18
CA THR A 9 -25.50 -10.62 -6.32
C THR A 9 -25.67 -9.90 -4.98
N GLU A 10 -26.78 -10.19 -4.28
CA GLU A 10 -27.01 -9.64 -2.94
C GLU A 10 -25.85 -9.95 -1.98
N GLU A 11 -25.32 -11.17 -2.08
CA GLU A 11 -24.18 -11.60 -1.27
C GLU A 11 -22.91 -10.79 -1.57
N GLN A 12 -22.59 -10.56 -2.84
CA GLN A 12 -21.45 -9.74 -3.24
C GLN A 12 -21.60 -8.30 -2.74
N ALA A 13 -22.79 -7.71 -2.90
CA ALA A 13 -23.08 -6.37 -2.43
C ALA A 13 -22.98 -6.25 -0.90
N ALA A 14 -23.44 -7.26 -0.16
CA ALA A 14 -23.35 -7.32 1.29
C ALA A 14 -21.88 -7.38 1.76
N ARG A 15 -21.08 -8.26 1.14
CA ARG A 15 -19.64 -8.41 1.43
C ARG A 15 -18.87 -7.11 1.19
N LEU A 16 -19.11 -6.45 0.05
CA LEU A 16 -18.44 -5.18 -0.26
C LEU A 16 -18.82 -4.07 0.73
N LYS A 17 -20.10 -3.97 1.11
CA LYS A 17 -20.56 -2.99 2.11
C LYS A 17 -19.95 -3.24 3.50
N ALA A 18 -19.85 -4.51 3.90
CA ALA A 18 -19.21 -4.88 5.16
C ALA A 18 -17.73 -4.48 5.17
N LYS A 19 -17.01 -4.82 4.10
CA LYS A 19 -15.59 -4.47 3.94
C LYS A 19 -15.36 -2.95 3.92
N ALA A 20 -16.19 -2.19 3.20
CA ALA A 20 -16.09 -0.74 3.17
C ALA A 20 -16.29 -0.11 4.56
N ARG A 21 -17.21 -0.66 5.36
CA ARG A 21 -17.45 -0.21 6.75
C ARG A 21 -16.30 -0.55 7.67
N GLU A 22 -15.77 -1.77 7.58
CA GLU A 22 -14.61 -2.23 8.36
C GLU A 22 -13.40 -1.32 8.12
N GLU A 23 -13.18 -0.92 6.87
CA GLU A 23 -12.07 -0.06 6.47
C GLU A 23 -12.36 1.44 6.58
N GLY A 24 -13.57 1.83 7.01
CA GLY A 24 -13.96 3.24 7.16
C GLY A 24 -13.98 4.04 5.85
N THR A 25 -14.14 3.38 4.70
CA THR A 25 -14.08 3.99 3.37
C THR A 25 -15.43 3.96 2.66
N SER A 26 -15.57 4.72 1.57
CA SER A 26 -16.72 4.60 0.68
C SER A 26 -16.65 3.34 -0.19
N LEU A 27 -17.79 2.86 -0.66
CA LEU A 27 -17.83 1.72 -1.59
C LEU A 27 -17.08 2.03 -2.90
N ALA A 28 -17.13 3.27 -3.38
CA ALA A 28 -16.45 3.68 -4.61
C ALA A 28 -14.93 3.63 -4.46
N GLU A 29 -14.41 4.15 -3.35
CA GLU A 29 -12.98 4.14 -3.04
C GLU A 29 -12.46 2.72 -2.77
N LEU A 30 -13.26 1.86 -2.14
CA LEU A 30 -12.93 0.44 -2.01
C LEU A 30 -12.77 -0.22 -3.39
N VAL A 31 -13.71 0.00 -4.32
CA VAL A 31 -13.63 -0.56 -5.68
C VAL A 31 -12.41 -0.04 -6.42
N ASP A 32 -12.15 1.27 -6.35
CA ASP A 32 -11.00 1.89 -7.03
C ASP A 32 -9.68 1.31 -6.52
N ARG A 33 -9.52 1.17 -5.21
CA ARG A 33 -8.34 0.57 -4.60
C ARG A 33 -8.15 -0.89 -4.97
N LEU A 34 -9.23 -1.69 -5.03
CA LEU A 34 -9.13 -3.09 -5.45
C LEU A 34 -8.65 -3.22 -6.90
N LEU A 35 -9.11 -2.33 -7.79
CA LEU A 35 -8.64 -2.30 -9.18
C LEU A 35 -7.16 -1.91 -9.26
N LEU A 36 -6.74 -0.91 -8.48
CA LEU A 36 -5.33 -0.50 -8.41
C LEU A 36 -4.44 -1.60 -7.81
N GLU A 37 -4.93 -2.35 -6.80
CA GLU A 37 -4.19 -3.47 -6.24
C GLU A 37 -4.00 -4.59 -7.26
N GLU A 38 -5.04 -4.93 -8.02
CA GLU A 38 -4.96 -5.90 -9.13
C GLU A 38 -3.95 -5.45 -10.21
N GLU A 39 -4.00 -4.18 -10.63
CA GLU A 39 -3.03 -3.62 -11.60
C GLU A 39 -1.59 -3.68 -11.10
N ASN A 40 -1.38 -3.55 -9.79
CA ASN A 40 -0.07 -3.65 -9.15
C ASN A 40 0.39 -5.10 -8.89
N GLY A 41 -0.29 -6.08 -9.50
CA GLY A 41 -0.03 -7.52 -9.41
C GLY A 41 -0.56 -8.18 -8.14
N GLY A 42 -1.41 -7.47 -7.39
CA GLY A 42 -2.02 -7.96 -6.17
C GLY A 42 -1.05 -8.14 -5.00
N TYR A 43 -1.50 -8.89 -4.00
CA TYR A 43 -0.72 -9.15 -2.79
C TYR A 43 0.57 -9.92 -3.06
N GLU A 44 0.52 -10.95 -3.91
CA GLU A 44 1.69 -11.79 -4.21
C GLU A 44 2.80 -11.00 -4.88
N GLU A 45 2.48 -10.14 -5.85
CA GLU A 45 3.46 -9.28 -6.50
C GLU A 45 4.07 -8.27 -5.51
N ARG A 46 3.25 -7.68 -4.64
CA ARG A 46 3.73 -6.78 -3.58
C ARG A 46 4.69 -7.50 -2.63
N MET A 47 4.35 -8.70 -2.19
CA MET A 47 5.19 -9.54 -1.34
C MET A 47 6.51 -9.86 -2.04
N ARG A 48 6.44 -10.31 -3.29
CA ARG A 48 7.59 -10.68 -4.11
C ARG A 48 8.54 -9.50 -4.33
N ARG A 49 8.01 -8.29 -4.59
CA ARG A 49 8.79 -7.04 -4.66
C ARG A 49 9.42 -6.66 -3.32
N ALA A 50 8.68 -6.78 -2.22
CA ALA A 50 9.21 -6.49 -0.88
C ALA A 50 10.40 -7.40 -0.54
N LEU A 51 10.29 -8.70 -0.81
CA LEU A 51 11.38 -9.65 -0.61
C LEU A 51 12.63 -9.32 -1.44
N LEU A 52 12.47 -8.89 -2.69
CA LEU A 52 13.58 -8.46 -3.54
C LEU A 52 14.27 -7.17 -3.05
N ALA A 53 13.60 -6.36 -2.23
CA ALA A 53 14.17 -5.14 -1.67
C ALA A 53 14.98 -5.41 -0.38
N VAL A 54 14.74 -6.53 0.31
CA VAL A 54 15.45 -6.89 1.54
C VAL A 54 16.95 -7.01 1.26
N GLY A 55 17.76 -6.32 2.05
CA GLY A 55 19.23 -6.32 1.93
C GLY A 55 19.80 -5.50 0.79
N ARG A 56 18.96 -4.95 -0.11
CA ARG A 56 19.41 -4.14 -1.25
C ARG A 56 20.01 -2.78 -0.86
N PHE A 57 19.57 -2.20 0.26
CA PHE A 57 19.90 -0.84 0.68
C PHE A 57 20.64 -0.80 2.02
N ALA A 58 21.59 -1.72 2.23
CA ALA A 58 22.40 -1.73 3.45
C ALA A 58 23.34 -0.51 3.49
N SER A 59 23.14 0.39 4.45
CA SER A 59 24.04 1.53 4.71
C SER A 59 25.35 1.14 5.40
N GLY A 60 25.44 -0.09 5.92
CA GLY A 60 26.55 -0.57 6.74
C GLY A 60 26.49 -0.11 8.20
N ALA A 61 25.70 0.93 8.51
CA ALA A 61 25.43 1.37 9.87
C ALA A 61 24.47 0.40 10.58
N ARG A 62 24.77 0.08 11.84
CA ARG A 62 23.95 -0.83 12.67
C ARG A 62 22.98 -0.08 13.59
N ASP A 63 23.19 1.22 13.77
CA ASP A 63 22.46 2.11 14.67
C ASP A 63 21.49 3.04 13.92
N GLY A 64 21.24 2.80 12.63
CA GLY A 64 20.44 3.68 11.77
C GLY A 64 19.03 3.95 12.30
N SER A 65 18.40 2.99 12.98
CA SER A 65 17.07 3.18 13.59
C SER A 65 17.12 4.08 14.84
N GLU A 66 18.19 4.00 15.63
CA GLU A 66 18.33 4.72 16.89
C GLU A 66 18.85 6.14 16.68
N ALA A 67 19.78 6.31 15.74
CA ALA A 67 20.44 7.57 15.44
C ALA A 67 19.91 8.27 14.17
N HIS A 68 18.67 7.99 13.78
CA HIS A 68 18.08 8.49 12.54
C HIS A 68 18.11 10.03 12.43
N ASP A 69 17.83 10.74 13.52
CA ASP A 69 17.86 12.21 13.56
C ASP A 69 19.29 12.75 13.33
N ARG A 70 20.30 12.14 13.97
CA ARG A 70 21.71 12.52 13.80
C ARG A 70 22.14 12.34 12.34
N TYR A 71 21.81 11.20 11.72
CA TYR A 71 22.13 10.95 10.32
C TYR A 71 21.38 11.89 9.37
N LEU A 72 20.17 12.33 9.74
CA LEU A 72 19.40 13.30 8.98
C LEU A 72 20.08 14.68 9.02
N GLU A 73 20.54 15.13 10.19
CA GLU A 73 21.27 16.39 10.36
C GLU A 73 22.61 16.36 9.59
N GLU A 74 23.42 15.31 9.79
CA GLU A 74 24.70 15.12 9.09
C GLU A 74 24.56 15.10 7.56
N GLY A 75 23.48 14.51 7.04
CA GLY A 75 23.22 14.43 5.60
C GLY A 75 22.70 15.74 4.99
N LEU A 76 22.08 16.61 5.79
CA LEU A 76 21.56 17.90 5.34
C LEU A 76 22.60 19.03 5.41
N ASP A 77 23.65 18.88 6.23
CA ASP A 77 24.77 19.83 6.37
C ASP A 77 25.78 19.79 5.19
N LEU A 78 25.58 18.90 4.21
CA LEU A 78 26.29 18.95 2.93
C LEU A 78 25.63 19.95 1.97
N ARG A 79 25.81 21.25 2.23
CA ARG A 79 25.61 22.32 1.23
C ARG A 79 26.76 23.31 1.23
#